data_AF-A0A0D0BY76-F1
#
_entry.id   AF-A0A0D0BY76-F1
#
_cell.length_a   1.000
_cell.length_b   1.000
_cell.length_c   1.000
_cell.angle_alpha   90.00
_cell.angle_beta   90.00
_cell.angle_gamma   90.00
#
_symmetry.space_group_name_H-M   'P 1'
#
loop_
_entity.id
_entity.type
_entity.pdbx_description
1 polymer ?
#
loop_
_entity_poly.entity_id
_entity_poly.type
_entity_poly.pdbx_seq_one_letter_code
_entity_poly.pdbx_strand_id
1 'polypeptide(L)'
;NLKELISSPNQTQYNKHKMSMGITKAPLILGMSPSCSLGVPYCMTTNIMHLASNLSDLLISLWHGMIDCDASDAINSWDWVVLSDSVIWDEYGVSVHKAGSHLLGSFST
;
A
#
# COMPACT_ATOMS: atom_id res chain seq x y z
N ASN A 1 13.62 16.52 -19.25
CA ASN A 1 12.86 15.25 -19.11
C ASN A 1 13.75 14.08 -18.70
N LEU A 2 14.06 13.05 -19.52
CA LEU A 2 14.69 11.84 -18.96
C LEU A 2 16.11 12.06 -18.38
N LYS A 3 16.94 12.89 -19.03
CA LYS A 3 18.29 13.24 -18.54
C LYS A 3 18.24 13.95 -17.17
N GLU A 4 17.22 14.77 -16.98
CA GLU A 4 16.98 15.58 -15.78
C GLU A 4 16.46 14.74 -14.61
N LEU A 5 15.64 13.73 -14.93
CA LEU A 5 15.21 12.70 -13.99
C LEU A 5 16.40 11.87 -13.49
N ILE A 6 17.26 11.41 -14.42
CA ILE A 6 18.46 10.60 -14.10
C ILE A 6 19.50 11.42 -13.32
N SER A 7 19.57 12.73 -13.52
CA SER A 7 20.46 13.63 -12.78
C SER A 7 19.90 14.06 -11.40
N SER A 8 18.80 13.48 -10.93
CA SER A 8 18.20 13.87 -9.65
C SER A 8 19.14 13.51 -8.49
N PRO A 9 19.43 14.45 -7.57
CA PRO A 9 20.45 14.26 -6.54
C PRO A 9 20.03 13.29 -5.42
N ASN A 10 18.73 13.00 -5.28
CA ASN A 10 18.20 12.05 -4.31
C ASN A 10 16.82 11.51 -4.73
N GLN A 11 16.35 10.50 -4.00
CA GLN A 11 15.09 9.81 -4.29
C GLN A 11 13.86 10.73 -4.23
N THR A 12 13.85 11.70 -3.32
CA THR A 12 12.74 12.67 -3.18
C THR A 12 12.62 13.56 -4.41
N GLN A 13 13.75 14.10 -4.89
CA GLN A 13 13.79 14.93 -6.10
C GLN A 13 13.47 14.10 -7.35
N TYR A 14 13.97 12.86 -7.41
CA TYR A 14 13.61 11.92 -8.47
C TYR A 14 12.08 11.70 -8.53
N ASN A 15 11.44 11.43 -7.39
CA ASN A 15 9.99 11.21 -7.32
C ASN A 15 9.20 12.47 -7.70
N LYS A 16 9.63 13.66 -7.27
CA LYS A 16 9.01 14.94 -7.66
C LYS A 16 9.10 15.17 -9.17
N HIS A 17 10.29 15.02 -9.76
CA HIS A 17 10.48 15.16 -11.20
C HIS A 17 9.65 14.12 -11.97
N LYS A 18 9.66 12.86 -11.52
CA LYS A 18 8.86 11.76 -12.09
C LYS A 18 7.36 12.09 -12.11
N MET A 19 6.83 12.61 -10.99
CA MET A 19 5.44 13.00 -10.84
C MET A 19 5.09 14.21 -11.73
N SER A 20 5.91 15.26 -11.71
CA SER A 20 5.69 16.47 -12.53
C SER A 20 5.71 16.21 -14.04
N MET A 21 6.55 15.26 -14.47
CA MET A 21 6.70 14.88 -15.87
C MET A 21 5.70 13.79 -16.30
N GLY A 22 4.87 13.28 -15.38
CA GLY A 22 3.93 12.19 -15.65
C GLY A 22 4.59 10.87 -16.04
N ILE A 23 5.87 10.68 -15.75
CA ILE A 23 6.65 9.48 -16.11
C ILE A 23 6.36 8.39 -15.09
N THR A 24 5.21 7.72 -15.21
CA THR A 24 4.86 6.55 -14.42
C THR A 24 5.29 5.27 -15.13
N LYS A 25 5.38 4.15 -14.39
CA LYS A 25 5.62 2.83 -14.98
C LYS A 25 4.50 2.59 -16.01
N ALA A 26 4.87 2.24 -17.25
CA ALA A 26 3.88 1.93 -18.26
C ALA A 26 2.92 0.86 -17.72
N PRO A 27 1.60 1.08 -17.76
CA PRO A 27 0.66 0.10 -17.26
C PRO A 27 0.78 -1.17 -18.12
N LEU A 28 0.64 -2.35 -17.50
CA LEU A 28 0.81 -3.64 -18.18
C LEU A 28 -0.07 -3.77 -19.44
N ILE A 29 -1.24 -3.14 -19.43
CA ILE A 29 -2.18 -3.09 -20.55
C ILE A 29 -1.59 -2.47 -21.83
N LEU A 30 -0.58 -1.60 -21.71
CA LEU A 30 0.12 -0.99 -22.84
C LEU A 30 0.99 -2.01 -23.60
N GLY A 31 1.37 -3.12 -22.94
CA GLY A 31 2.10 -4.23 -23.55
C GLY A 31 1.21 -5.31 -24.16
N MET A 32 -0.11 -5.20 -24.02
CA MET A 32 -1.04 -6.17 -24.61
C MET A 32 -1.27 -5.86 -26.10
N SER A 33 -1.44 -6.90 -26.92
CA SER A 33 -1.80 -6.70 -28.33
C SER A 33 -3.10 -5.88 -28.43
N PRO A 34 -3.15 -4.82 -29.25
CA PRO A 34 -4.38 -4.06 -29.48
C PRO A 34 -5.55 -4.90 -30.00
N SER A 35 -5.25 -6.00 -30.70
CA SER A 35 -6.26 -6.96 -31.16
C SER A 35 -6.87 -7.80 -30.04
N CYS A 36 -6.25 -7.82 -28.86
CA CYS A 36 -6.66 -8.60 -27.68
C CYS A 36 -6.93 -7.69 -26.46
N SER A 37 -7.02 -6.37 -26.65
CA SER A 37 -7.18 -5.39 -25.57
C SER A 37 -8.22 -4.34 -25.95
N LEU A 38 -9.14 -4.03 -25.04
CA LEU A 38 -10.22 -3.05 -25.26
C LEU A 38 -9.76 -1.58 -25.13
N GLY A 39 -8.45 -1.34 -25.15
CA GLY A 39 -7.85 -0.03 -24.89
C GLY A 39 -7.76 0.29 -23.39
N VAL A 40 -7.11 1.41 -23.06
CA VAL A 40 -6.98 1.87 -21.67
C VAL A 40 -8.32 2.50 -21.25
N PRO A 41 -9.00 1.98 -20.21
CA PRO A 41 -10.24 2.59 -19.74
C PRO A 41 -9.98 4.02 -19.22
N TYR A 42 -10.90 4.94 -19.53
CA TYR A 42 -10.83 6.35 -19.10
C TYR A 42 -10.82 6.51 -17.57
N CYS A 43 -11.38 5.54 -16.85
CA CYS A 43 -11.26 5.39 -15.42
C CYS A 43 -10.78 3.96 -15.16
N MET A 44 -9.51 3.81 -14.81
CA MET A 44 -9.04 2.58 -14.18
C MET A 44 -9.62 2.62 -12.76
N THR A 45 -10.83 2.10 -12.57
CA THR A 45 -11.47 2.00 -11.25
C THR A 45 -10.43 1.45 -10.28
N THR A 46 -10.14 2.18 -9.19
CA THR A 46 -9.23 1.71 -8.13
C THR A 46 -9.60 0.27 -7.83
N ASN A 47 -8.65 -0.64 -8.06
CA ASN A 47 -8.92 -2.06 -8.12
C ASN A 47 -9.64 -2.51 -6.83
N ILE A 48 -10.96 -2.74 -6.92
CA ILE A 48 -11.78 -3.17 -5.78
C ILE A 48 -11.32 -4.55 -5.30
N MET A 49 -10.68 -5.34 -6.17
CA MET A 49 -10.10 -6.64 -5.81
C MET A 49 -8.95 -6.52 -4.81
N HIS A 50 -8.27 -5.37 -4.74
CA HIS A 50 -7.24 -5.11 -3.73
C HIS A 50 -7.71 -4.22 -2.59
N LEU A 51 -8.96 -3.74 -2.60
CA LEU A 51 -9.43 -2.80 -1.58
C LEU A 51 -9.32 -3.38 -0.17
N ALA A 52 -9.75 -4.63 0.02
CA ALA A 52 -9.64 -5.31 1.31
C ALA A 52 -8.18 -5.50 1.74
N SER A 53 -7.29 -5.85 0.80
CA SER A 53 -5.86 -6.03 1.08
C SER A 53 -5.17 -4.70 1.40
N ASN A 54 -5.42 -3.66 0.61
CA ASN A 54 -4.83 -2.33 0.79
C ASN A 54 -5.34 -1.66 2.06
N LEU A 55 -6.62 -1.84 2.38
CA LEU A 55 -7.19 -1.31 3.62
C LEU A 55 -6.60 -2.04 4.83
N SER A 56 -6.46 -3.37 4.75
CA SER A 56 -5.81 -4.14 5.81
C SER A 56 -4.36 -3.70 6.01
N ASP A 57 -3.59 -3.57 4.94
CA ASP A 57 -2.19 -3.13 4.99
C ASP A 57 -2.04 -1.71 5.59
N LEU A 58 -2.93 -0.79 5.19
CA LEU A 58 -3.00 0.56 5.75
C LEU A 58 -3.33 0.55 7.25
N LEU A 59 -4.34 -0.22 7.66
CA LEU A 59 -4.77 -0.29 9.06
C LEU A 59 -3.69 -0.91 9.95
N ILE A 60 -3.03 -1.97 9.48
CA ILE A 60 -1.89 -2.58 10.19
C ILE A 60 -0.74 -1.56 10.32
N SER A 61 -0.41 -0.86 9.24
CA SER A 61 0.64 0.17 9.26
C SER A 61 0.32 1.32 10.22
N LEU A 62 -0.96 1.72 10.32
CA LEU A 62 -1.44 2.71 11.30
C LEU A 62 -1.28 2.22 12.73
N TRP A 63 -1.76 1.01 13.05
CA TRP A 63 -1.72 0.47 14.41
C TRP A 63 -0.30 0.15 14.89
N HIS A 64 0.62 -0.13 13.96
CA HIS A 64 2.05 -0.27 14.26
C HIS A 64 2.82 1.05 14.32
N GLY A 65 2.22 2.15 13.85
CA GLY A 65 2.93 3.43 13.73
C GLY A 65 4.08 3.39 12.70
N MET A 66 3.90 2.64 11.61
CA MET A 66 4.91 2.49 10.55
C MET A 66 4.72 3.48 9.39
N ILE A 67 3.64 4.24 9.39
CA ILE A 67 3.35 5.22 8.32
C ILE A 67 4.23 6.45 8.48
N ASP A 68 4.71 6.96 7.35
CA ASP A 68 5.41 8.24 7.28
C ASP A 68 4.52 9.36 7.88
N CYS A 69 5.04 9.98 8.92
CA CYS A 69 4.39 11.04 9.66
C CYS A 69 4.89 12.41 9.14
N ASP A 70 4.02 13.42 9.10
CA ASP A 70 4.46 14.78 8.77
C ASP A 70 5.36 15.36 9.89
N ALA A 71 6.22 16.31 9.57
CA ALA A 71 7.12 16.92 10.54
C ALA A 71 6.40 17.64 11.71
N SER A 72 5.12 18.02 11.51
CA SER A 72 4.27 18.61 12.54
C SER A 72 3.50 17.61 13.39
N ASP A 73 3.58 16.32 13.07
CA ASP A 73 2.85 15.25 13.72
C ASP A 73 3.83 14.29 14.40
N ALA A 74 3.35 13.53 15.39
CA ALA A 74 4.19 12.66 16.19
C ALA A 74 3.49 11.32 16.46
N ILE A 75 4.12 10.23 16.03
CA ILE A 75 3.61 8.86 16.15
C ILE A 75 3.30 8.50 17.62
N ASN A 76 4.10 9.01 18.56
CA ASN A 76 3.89 8.80 20.00
C ASN A 76 2.63 9.50 20.57
N SER A 77 2.02 10.40 19.81
CA SER A 77 0.77 11.08 20.18
C SER A 77 -0.47 10.35 19.65
N TRP A 78 -0.29 9.32 18.84
CA TRP A 78 -1.38 8.58 18.22
C TRP A 78 -1.91 7.51 19.16
N ASP A 79 -3.07 7.76 19.78
CA ASP A 79 -3.74 6.82 20.70
C ASP A 79 -4.10 5.48 20.05
N TRP A 80 -4.17 5.41 18.71
CA TRP A 80 -4.48 4.21 17.95
C TRP A 80 -3.25 3.36 17.59
N VAL A 81 -2.03 3.77 17.93
CA VAL A 81 -0.80 2.99 17.73
C VAL A 81 -0.67 1.95 18.84
N VAL A 82 -1.61 1.01 18.86
CA VAL A 82 -1.74 0.02 19.94
C VAL A 82 -0.89 -1.23 19.71
N LEU A 83 -0.36 -1.42 18.49
CA LEU A 83 0.41 -2.60 18.07
C LEU A 83 1.88 -2.28 17.78
N SER A 84 2.39 -1.11 18.20
CA SER A 84 3.81 -0.77 18.03
C SER A 84 4.74 -1.59 18.91
N ASP A 85 4.25 -2.13 20.03
CA ASP A 85 5.01 -3.00 20.92
C ASP A 85 4.98 -4.45 20.37
N SER A 86 6.17 -5.03 20.17
CA SER A 86 6.31 -6.39 19.64
C SER A 86 5.66 -7.46 20.53
N VAL A 87 5.68 -7.27 21.85
CA VAL A 87 5.05 -8.19 22.80
C VAL A 87 3.53 -8.17 22.64
N ILE A 88 2.94 -6.97 22.55
CA ILE A 88 1.50 -6.80 22.34
C ILE A 88 1.08 -7.39 20.99
N TRP A 89 1.89 -7.17 19.94
CA TRP A 89 1.65 -7.74 18.63
C TRP A 89 1.65 -9.28 18.63
N ASP A 90 2.63 -9.90 19.29
CA ASP A 90 2.72 -11.35 19.39
C ASP A 90 1.55 -11.95 20.18
N GLU A 91 1.18 -11.34 21.31
CA GLU A 91 0.00 -11.72 22.11
C GLU A 91 -1.30 -11.60 21.31
N TYR A 92 -1.44 -10.54 20.52
CA TYR A 92 -2.55 -10.35 19.60
C TYR A 92 -2.57 -11.43 18.51
N GLY A 93 -1.41 -11.78 17.94
CA GLY A 93 -1.27 -12.86 16.96
C GLY A 93 -1.75 -14.22 17.49
N VAL A 94 -1.44 -14.55 18.75
CA VAL A 94 -1.97 -15.75 19.42
C VAL A 94 -3.49 -15.69 19.54
N SER A 95 -4.05 -14.51 19.85
CA SER A 95 -5.49 -14.31 19.99
C SER A 95 -6.23 -14.47 18.65
N VAL A 96 -5.68 -13.91 17.57
CA VAL A 96 -6.19 -14.09 16.19
C VAL A 96 -6.15 -15.56 15.78
N HIS A 97 -5.05 -16.26 16.04
CA HIS A 97 -4.92 -17.69 15.74
C HIS A 97 -5.99 -18.52 16.46
N LYS A 98 -6.21 -18.27 17.77
CA LYS A 98 -7.27 -18.94 18.55
C LYS A 98 -8.66 -18.64 18.00
N ALA A 99 -8.93 -17.39 17.63
CA ALA A 99 -10.20 -16.98 17.03
C ALA A 99 -10.45 -17.63 15.66
N GLY A 100 -9.39 -18.00 14.93
CA GLY A 100 -9.47 -18.71 13.66
C GLY A 100 -10.28 -20.01 13.72
N SER A 101 -10.25 -20.71 14.87
CA SER A 101 -11.06 -21.92 15.11
C SER A 101 -12.58 -21.67 15.13
N HIS A 102 -12.99 -20.42 15.27
CA HIS A 102 -14.39 -19.97 15.28
C HIS A 102 -14.80 -19.25 13.99
N LEU A 103 -13.88 -19.08 13.03
CA LEU A 103 -14.24 -18.64 11.69
C LEU A 103 -14.93 -19.81 10.99
N LEU A 104 -16.21 -19.65 10.66
CA LEU A 104 -16.97 -20.60 9.86
C LEU A 104 -16.16 -20.94 8.61
N GLY A 105 -15.66 -22.18 8.57
CA GLY A 105 -14.79 -22.67 7.50
C GLY A 105 -15.53 -22.68 6.17
N SER A 106 -15.43 -21.61 5.40
CA SER A 106 -15.58 -21.68 3.94
C SER A 106 -14.28 -22.10 3.25
N PHE A 107 -13.23 -22.39 4.02
CA PHE A 107 -11.89 -22.76 3.53
C PHE A 107 -11.39 -24.09 4.10
N SER A 108 -12.28 -24.99 4.52
CA SER A 108 -11.90 -26.38 4.76
C SER A 108 -11.86 -27.14 3.42
N THR A 109 -10.66 -27.35 2.87
CA THR A 109 -10.36 -28.38 1.86
C THR A 109 -9.51 -29.46 2.48
#